data_AF-A0A7V8WTS6-F1
#
_entry.id   AF-A0A7V8WTS6-F1
#
_cell.length_a   1.000
_cell.length_b   1.000
_cell.length_c   1.000
_cell.angle_alpha   90.00
_cell.angle_beta   90.00
_cell.angle_gamma   90.00
#
_symmetry.space_group_name_H-M   'P 1'
#
loop_
_entity.id
_entity.type
_entity.pdbx_description
1 polymer ?
#
loop_
_entity_poly.entity_id
_entity_poly.type
_entity_poly.pdbx_seq_one_letter_code
_entity_poly.pdbx_strand_id
1 'polypeptide(L)'
;MNDVPTILVLGANDVGSAVAHRLFAAGYAVAIREDPQPTTTRRGMAFADAVVDGRADLDGVSAVRIDDGDVLTATLSARVVMPVIVADLAAVLDVLRPDVLIDARMRKRTAPQPLRELAPLTVGLGPGFVAGATVDLAIETSWE
;
A
#
# COMPACT_ATOMS: atom_id res chain seq x y z
N MET A 1 22.62 12.07 -3.05
CA MET A 1 22.01 10.74 -2.92
C MET A 1 20.58 10.95 -3.38
N ASN A 2 20.21 10.46 -4.57
CA ASN A 2 18.82 10.61 -5.00
C ASN A 2 18.00 9.71 -4.09
N ASP A 3 17.30 10.32 -3.13
CA ASP A 3 16.37 9.61 -2.28
C ASP A 3 15.27 9.07 -3.19
N VAL A 4 15.17 7.75 -3.24
CA VAL A 4 14.10 7.09 -3.99
C VAL A 4 12.84 7.27 -3.17
N PRO A 5 11.74 7.79 -3.74
CA PRO A 5 10.53 8.05 -2.98
C PRO A 5 10.02 6.82 -2.23
N THR A 6 9.67 7.01 -0.97
CA THR A 6 8.98 6.02 -0.14
C THR A 6 7.48 6.08 -0.43
N ILE A 7 6.91 4.95 -0.82
CA ILE A 7 5.50 4.82 -1.20
C ILE A 7 4.81 3.84 -0.27
N LEU A 8 3.75 4.30 0.39
CA LEU A 8 2.87 3.45 1.18
C LEU A 8 1.58 3.17 0.40
N VAL A 9 1.29 1.90 0.15
CA VAL A 9 0.03 1.45 -0.46
C VAL A 9 -0.89 0.91 0.64
N LEU A 10 -2.11 1.42 0.72
CA LEU A 10 -3.15 0.90 1.59
C LEU A 10 -3.96 -0.16 0.85
N GLY A 11 -4.04 -1.35 1.42
CA GLY A 11 -4.73 -2.50 0.86
C GLY A 11 -3.79 -3.42 0.07
N ALA A 12 -3.88 -4.70 0.38
CA ALA A 12 -3.16 -5.80 -0.27
C ALA A 12 -4.12 -6.68 -1.11
N ASN A 13 -5.29 -6.14 -1.49
CA ASN A 13 -6.19 -6.77 -2.46
C ASN A 13 -5.52 -6.84 -3.86
N ASP A 14 -6.26 -7.33 -4.85
CA ASP A 14 -5.79 -7.43 -6.24
C ASP A 14 -5.29 -6.09 -6.81
N VAL A 15 -6.05 -5.01 -6.62
CA VAL A 15 -5.68 -3.67 -7.11
C VAL A 15 -4.44 -3.12 -6.40
N GLY A 16 -4.44 -3.12 -5.07
CA GLY A 16 -3.31 -2.66 -4.26
C GLY A 16 -2.05 -3.45 -4.52
N SER A 17 -2.17 -4.77 -4.69
CA SER A 17 -1.04 -5.64 -5.04
C SER A 17 -0.49 -5.33 -6.41
N ALA A 18 -1.34 -5.11 -7.43
CA ALA A 18 -0.88 -4.76 -8.77
C ALA A 18 -0.16 -3.40 -8.80
N VAL A 19 -0.68 -2.41 -8.06
CA VAL A 19 -0.06 -1.09 -7.92
C VAL A 19 1.30 -1.21 -7.24
N ALA A 20 1.33 -1.87 -6.07
CA ALA A 20 2.55 -2.05 -5.30
C ALA A 20 3.61 -2.85 -6.08
N HIS A 21 3.21 -3.92 -6.75
CA HIS A 21 4.06 -4.70 -7.65
C HIS A 21 4.70 -3.83 -8.73
N ARG A 22 3.88 -3.06 -9.47
CA ARG A 22 4.37 -2.23 -10.58
C ARG A 22 5.35 -1.16 -10.13
N LEU A 23 5.12 -0.55 -8.97
CA LEU A 23 5.99 0.45 -8.37
C LEU A 23 7.28 -0.16 -7.84
N PHE A 24 7.20 -1.30 -7.15
CA PHE A 24 8.37 -2.01 -6.65
C PHE A 24 9.27 -2.48 -7.80
N ALA A 25 8.68 -3.06 -8.86
CA ALA A 25 9.40 -3.45 -10.07
C ALA A 25 10.00 -2.25 -10.84
N ALA A 26 9.49 -1.03 -10.63
CA ALA A 26 10.08 0.20 -11.16
C ALA A 26 11.26 0.72 -10.31
N GLY A 27 11.56 0.06 -9.18
CA GLY A 27 12.67 0.40 -8.29
C GLY A 27 12.33 1.35 -7.14
N TYR A 28 11.05 1.68 -6.91
CA TYR A 28 10.64 2.51 -5.77
C TYR A 28 10.74 1.75 -4.44
N ALA A 29 10.87 2.48 -3.33
CA ALA A 29 10.76 1.92 -1.99
C ALA A 29 9.27 1.80 -1.63
N VAL A 30 8.71 0.60 -1.72
CA VAL A 30 7.26 0.38 -1.55
C VAL A 30 6.99 -0.44 -0.30
N ALA A 31 6.00 -0.04 0.47
CA ALA A 31 5.42 -0.81 1.56
C ALA A 31 3.90 -0.95 1.37
N ILE A 32 3.32 -2.05 1.85
CA ILE A 32 1.87 -2.26 1.86
C ILE A 32 1.39 -2.27 3.30
N ARG A 33 0.36 -1.49 3.63
CA ARG A 33 -0.39 -1.65 4.89
C ARG A 33 -1.71 -2.35 4.62
N GLU A 34 -2.01 -3.38 5.40
CA GLU A 34 -3.26 -4.14 5.32
C GLU A 34 -3.92 -4.28 6.69
N ASP A 35 -5.24 -4.46 6.70
CA ASP A 35 -6.01 -4.81 7.90
C ASP A 35 -5.70 -6.26 8.34
N PRO A 36 -5.83 -6.61 9.64
CA PRO A 36 -5.50 -7.95 10.14
C PRO A 36 -6.29 -9.09 9.48
N GLN A 37 -7.46 -8.78 8.94
CA GLN A 37 -8.30 -9.71 8.22
C GLN A 37 -8.52 -9.19 6.78
N PRO A 38 -7.64 -9.57 5.84
CA PRO A 38 -7.79 -9.17 4.44
C PRO A 38 -9.13 -9.63 3.88
N THR A 39 -9.76 -8.80 3.06
CA THR A 39 -11.06 -9.12 2.44
C THR A 39 -10.94 -9.82 1.09
N THR A 40 -9.71 -10.15 0.67
CA THR A 40 -9.41 -10.83 -0.59
C THR A 40 -10.07 -12.20 -0.62
N THR A 41 -10.93 -12.43 -1.62
CA THR A 41 -11.70 -13.68 -1.76
C THR A 41 -10.91 -14.81 -2.42
N ARG A 42 -9.77 -14.53 -3.05
CA ARG A 42 -8.95 -15.50 -3.78
C ARG A 42 -7.50 -15.48 -3.29
N ARG A 43 -7.00 -16.64 -2.85
CA ARG A 43 -5.57 -16.81 -2.52
C ARG A 43 -4.74 -17.06 -3.78
N GLY A 44 -3.44 -16.80 -3.68
CA GLY A 44 -2.43 -16.95 -4.74
C GLY A 44 -2.38 -15.81 -5.75
N MET A 45 -3.16 -14.75 -5.55
CA MET A 45 -3.36 -13.69 -6.56
C MET A 45 -3.08 -12.27 -6.03
N ALA A 46 -2.76 -12.13 -4.75
CA ALA A 46 -2.57 -10.84 -4.10
C ALA A 46 -1.58 -10.97 -2.93
N PHE A 47 -0.90 -9.87 -2.58
CA PHE A 47 0.00 -9.85 -1.44
C PHE A 47 -0.73 -9.94 -0.08
N ALA A 48 -2.07 -9.91 -0.08
CA ALA A 48 -2.88 -10.26 1.09
C ALA A 48 -2.52 -11.63 1.68
N ASP A 49 -2.04 -12.58 0.88
CA ASP A 49 -1.59 -13.88 1.39
C ASP A 49 -0.41 -13.74 2.37
N ALA A 50 0.44 -12.71 2.23
CA ALA A 50 1.55 -12.47 3.15
C ALA A 50 1.07 -12.16 4.57
N VAL A 51 -0.14 -11.60 4.75
CA VAL A 51 -0.73 -11.35 6.07
C VAL A 51 -0.96 -12.66 6.83
N VAL A 52 -1.38 -13.71 6.11
CA VAL A 52 -1.77 -15.01 6.67
C VAL A 52 -0.59 -15.98 6.69
N ASP A 53 0.12 -16.10 5.57
CA ASP A 53 1.16 -17.10 5.35
C ASP A 53 2.57 -16.54 5.63
N GLY A 54 2.68 -15.25 6.00
CA GLY A 54 3.94 -14.54 6.28
C GLY A 54 4.69 -14.08 5.03
N ARG A 55 4.36 -14.63 3.86
CA ARG A 55 4.98 -14.30 2.57
C ARG A 55 4.00 -14.52 1.41
N ALA A 56 4.16 -13.73 0.36
CA ALA A 56 3.50 -13.95 -0.93
C ALA A 56 4.49 -13.65 -2.07
N ASP A 57 4.41 -14.42 -3.15
CA ASP A 57 5.24 -14.28 -4.35
C ASP A 57 4.32 -14.12 -5.56
N LEU A 58 4.47 -13.01 -6.29
CA LEU A 58 3.69 -12.71 -7.49
C LEU A 58 4.65 -12.22 -8.57
N ASP A 59 4.68 -12.92 -9.72
CA ASP A 59 5.44 -12.56 -10.92
C ASP A 59 6.89 -12.10 -10.64
N GLY A 60 7.60 -12.86 -9.78
CA GLY A 60 8.99 -12.59 -9.42
C GLY A 60 9.20 -11.50 -8.36
N VAL A 61 8.13 -10.85 -7.87
CA VAL A 61 8.16 -9.93 -6.73
C VAL A 61 7.66 -10.64 -5.47
N SER A 62 8.45 -10.55 -4.41
CA SER A 62 8.13 -11.11 -3.10
C SER A 62 7.68 -10.05 -2.13
N ALA A 63 6.62 -10.31 -1.38
CA ALA A 63 6.19 -9.51 -0.25
C ALA A 63 6.24 -10.34 1.04
N VAL A 64 6.68 -9.73 2.14
CA VAL A 64 6.89 -10.38 3.43
C VAL A 64 6.22 -9.58 4.53
N ARG A 65 5.51 -10.28 5.42
CA ARG A 65 4.92 -9.63 6.60
C ARG A 65 6.01 -9.21 7.59
N ILE A 66 5.98 -7.96 7.99
CA ILE A 66 6.89 -7.39 8.97
C ILE A 66 6.08 -6.81 10.14
N ASP A 67 6.40 -7.25 11.36
CA ASP A 67 5.74 -6.80 12.60
C ASP A 67 6.65 -5.87 13.45
N ASP A 68 7.90 -5.62 13.02
CA ASP A 68 8.89 -4.80 13.72
C ASP A 68 9.33 -3.56 12.90
N GLY A 69 9.41 -2.40 13.54
CA GLY A 69 9.68 -1.11 12.88
C GLY A 69 11.12 -0.94 12.37
N ASP A 70 12.12 -1.49 13.06
CA ASP A 70 13.51 -1.42 12.63
C ASP A 70 13.72 -2.34 11.42
N VAL A 71 13.13 -3.55 11.47
CA VAL A 71 13.13 -4.49 10.34
C VAL A 71 12.39 -3.89 9.14
N LEU A 72 11.30 -3.17 9.36
CA LEU A 72 10.56 -2.48 8.30
C LEU A 72 11.45 -1.50 7.54
N THR A 73 12.13 -0.61 8.27
CA THR A 73 12.98 0.42 7.66
C THR A 73 14.15 -0.19 6.88
N ALA A 74 14.77 -1.23 7.44
CA ALA A 74 15.85 -1.96 6.76
C ALA A 74 15.35 -2.68 5.49
N THR A 75 14.20 -3.35 5.56
CA THR A 75 13.60 -4.06 4.42
C THR A 75 13.25 -3.10 3.30
N LEU A 76 12.61 -1.98 3.64
CA LEU A 76 12.22 -0.94 2.71
C LEU A 76 13.44 -0.32 2.01
N SER A 77 14.52 -0.05 2.75
CA SER A 77 15.76 0.50 2.20
C SER A 77 16.47 -0.48 1.26
N ALA A 78 16.47 -1.78 1.60
CA ALA A 78 17.12 -2.81 0.80
C ALA A 78 16.42 -3.04 -0.54
N ARG A 79 15.09 -2.84 -0.62
CA ARG A 79 14.27 -3.02 -1.83
C ARG A 79 14.47 -4.39 -2.51
N VAL A 80 14.72 -5.42 -1.72
CA VAL A 80 14.84 -6.82 -2.20
C VAL A 80 13.51 -7.55 -2.11
N VAL A 81 12.75 -7.28 -1.05
CA VAL A 81 11.38 -7.75 -0.85
C VAL A 81 10.51 -6.59 -0.38
N MET A 82 9.22 -6.66 -0.62
CA MET A 82 8.27 -5.62 -0.24
C MET A 82 7.67 -5.92 1.15
N PRO A 83 7.80 -5.01 2.14
CA PRO A 83 7.19 -5.21 3.44
C PRO A 83 5.66 -5.07 3.38
N VAL A 84 4.96 -5.99 4.05
CA VAL A 84 3.53 -5.93 4.34
C VAL A 84 3.36 -5.74 5.85
N ILE A 85 2.65 -4.69 6.24
CA ILE A 85 2.50 -4.28 7.64
C ILE A 85 1.03 -4.38 8.04
N VAL A 86 0.79 -5.01 9.20
CA VAL A 86 -0.54 -5.13 9.80
C VAL A 86 -0.56 -4.30 11.08
N ALA A 87 -0.88 -3.01 10.94
CA ALA A 87 -0.89 -2.06 12.05
C ALA A 87 -1.88 -0.91 11.78
N ASP A 88 -2.12 -0.08 12.79
CA ASP A 88 -2.87 1.17 12.60
C ASP A 88 -2.14 2.11 11.65
N LEU A 89 -2.90 2.78 10.78
CA LEU A 89 -2.32 3.68 9.78
C LEU A 89 -1.48 4.79 10.42
N ALA A 90 -1.94 5.38 11.53
CA ALA A 90 -1.20 6.42 12.23
C ALA A 90 0.20 5.95 12.66
N ALA A 91 0.30 4.74 13.24
CA ALA A 91 1.58 4.16 13.64
C ALA A 91 2.51 3.91 12.44
N VAL A 92 1.95 3.45 11.31
CA VAL A 92 2.74 3.25 10.09
C VAL A 92 3.22 4.58 9.51
N LEU A 93 2.40 5.63 9.52
CA LEU A 93 2.78 6.96 9.04
C LEU A 93 3.85 7.61 9.91
N ASP A 94 3.78 7.43 11.23
CA ASP A 94 4.78 7.98 12.17
C ASP A 94 6.18 7.39 11.93
N VAL A 95 6.24 6.10 11.60
CA VAL A 95 7.49 5.36 11.31
C VAL A 95 7.98 5.63 9.89
N LEU A 96 7.13 5.44 8.87
CA LEU A 96 7.57 5.46 7.48
C LEU A 96 7.66 6.86 6.88
N ARG A 97 6.79 7.79 7.30
CA ARG A 97 6.67 9.15 6.74
C ARG A 97 6.77 9.16 5.21
N PRO A 98 5.87 8.46 4.51
CA PRO A 98 6.00 8.23 3.08
C PRO A 98 5.91 9.54 2.28
N ASP A 99 6.65 9.61 1.17
CA ASP A 99 6.53 10.69 0.18
C ASP A 99 5.21 10.59 -0.58
N VAL A 100 4.72 9.37 -0.79
CA VAL A 100 3.47 9.09 -1.50
C VAL A 100 2.61 8.10 -0.71
N LEU A 101 1.36 8.47 -0.48
CA LEU A 101 0.33 7.61 0.11
C LEU A 101 -0.73 7.26 -0.93
N ILE A 102 -0.89 5.97 -1.22
CA ILE A 102 -1.84 5.47 -2.21
C ILE A 102 -2.90 4.62 -1.50
N ASP A 103 -4.17 5.01 -1.58
CA ASP A 103 -5.27 4.17 -1.11
C ASP A 103 -5.86 3.34 -2.25
N ALA A 104 -5.56 2.04 -2.21
CA ALA A 104 -6.00 1.05 -3.17
C ALA A 104 -6.97 0.03 -2.54
N ARG A 105 -7.62 0.38 -1.42
CA ARG A 105 -8.54 -0.53 -0.71
C ARG A 105 -9.87 -0.75 -1.45
N MET A 106 -10.19 0.06 -2.46
CA MET A 106 -11.37 -0.09 -3.33
C MET A 106 -12.69 -0.23 -2.55
N ARG A 107 -12.89 0.61 -1.52
CA ARG A 107 -14.06 0.54 -0.62
C ARG A 107 -15.32 1.07 -1.31
N LYS A 108 -16.09 0.17 -1.95
CA LYS A 108 -17.27 0.54 -2.75
C LYS A 108 -18.50 1.00 -1.96
N ARG A 109 -18.59 0.65 -0.67
CA ARG A 109 -19.82 0.84 0.14
C ARG A 109 -19.66 1.82 1.29
N THR A 110 -18.47 2.37 1.45
CA THR A 110 -18.14 3.29 2.55
C THR A 110 -17.41 4.49 1.98
N ALA A 111 -17.69 5.66 2.53
CA ALA A 111 -16.96 6.86 2.16
C ALA A 111 -15.47 6.66 2.44
N PRO A 112 -14.57 7.07 1.54
CA PRO A 112 -13.15 7.02 1.81
C PRO A 112 -12.81 7.96 2.97
N GLN A 113 -11.81 7.56 3.76
CA GLN A 113 -11.25 8.46 4.75
C GLN A 113 -10.50 9.61 4.04
N PRO A 114 -10.53 10.85 4.55
CA PRO A 114 -9.65 11.89 4.06
C PRO A 114 -8.19 11.50 4.31
N LEU A 115 -7.36 11.58 3.26
CA LEU A 115 -5.94 11.25 3.27
C LEU A 115 -5.06 12.43 2.93
N ARG A 116 -5.64 13.47 2.35
CA ARG A 116 -4.94 14.70 2.00
C ARG A 116 -4.14 15.19 3.21
N GLU A 117 -2.93 15.68 2.96
CA GLU A 117 -1.99 16.18 3.96
C GLU A 117 -1.33 15.11 4.87
N LEU A 118 -1.69 13.83 4.73
CA LEU A 118 -1.00 12.73 5.44
C LEU A 118 0.35 12.34 4.82
N ALA A 119 0.60 12.77 3.58
CA ALA A 119 1.87 12.64 2.86
C ALA A 119 2.01 13.79 1.85
N PRO A 120 3.22 14.11 1.35
CA PRO A 120 3.43 15.13 0.32
C PRO A 120 2.58 14.93 -0.94
N LEU A 121 2.30 13.67 -1.31
CA LEU A 121 1.37 13.32 -2.38
C LEU A 121 0.42 12.20 -1.92
N THR A 122 -0.88 12.42 -2.08
CA THR A 122 -1.91 11.41 -1.80
C THR A 122 -2.71 11.05 -3.04
N VAL A 123 -2.89 9.74 -3.27
CA VAL A 123 -3.62 9.20 -4.42
C VAL A 123 -4.71 8.26 -3.93
N GLY A 124 -5.95 8.51 -4.34
CA GLY A 124 -7.08 7.62 -4.07
C GLY A 124 -7.46 6.83 -5.32
N LEU A 125 -7.55 5.51 -5.21
CA LEU A 125 -8.02 4.63 -6.28
C LEU A 125 -9.44 4.14 -5.98
N GLY A 126 -10.34 4.30 -6.95
CA GLY A 126 -11.71 3.83 -6.85
C GLY A 126 -12.70 4.91 -6.38
N PRO A 127 -13.96 4.51 -6.10
CA PRO A 127 -15.06 5.45 -6.00
C PRO A 127 -15.03 6.30 -4.74
N GLY A 128 -15.55 7.53 -4.86
CA GLY A 128 -15.82 8.42 -3.73
C GLY A 128 -14.64 9.30 -3.30
N PHE A 129 -13.46 9.15 -3.91
CA PHE A 129 -12.38 10.11 -3.73
C PHE A 129 -12.66 11.41 -4.49
N VAL A 130 -12.31 12.54 -3.88
CA VAL A 130 -12.50 13.88 -4.44
C VAL A 130 -11.17 14.60 -4.41
N ALA A 131 -10.61 14.86 -5.60
CA ALA A 131 -9.35 15.57 -5.75
C ALA A 131 -9.43 16.98 -5.11
N GLY A 132 -8.40 17.33 -4.35
CA GLY A 132 -8.32 18.57 -3.56
C GLY A 132 -9.12 18.56 -2.26
N ALA A 133 -9.96 17.54 -2.01
CA ALA A 133 -10.74 17.43 -0.77
C ALA A 133 -10.31 16.22 0.08
N THR A 134 -10.40 15.01 -0.45
CA THR A 134 -10.02 13.80 0.29
C THR A 134 -8.62 13.30 -0.06
N VAL A 135 -8.14 13.59 -1.27
CA VAL A 135 -6.80 13.24 -1.79
C VAL A 135 -6.31 14.33 -2.74
N ASP A 136 -5.02 14.35 -3.07
CA ASP A 136 -4.48 15.27 -4.08
C ASP A 136 -4.87 14.81 -5.49
N LEU A 137 -4.76 13.50 -5.75
CA LEU A 137 -5.15 12.89 -7.02
C LEU A 137 -6.19 11.78 -6.79
N ALA A 138 -7.28 11.81 -7.54
CA ALA A 138 -8.26 10.74 -7.58
C ALA A 138 -8.18 10.02 -8.92
N ILE A 139 -8.02 8.69 -8.91
CA ILE A 139 -8.08 7.84 -10.09
C ILE A 139 -9.39 7.07 -10.02
N GLU A 140 -10.38 7.57 -10.75
CA GLU A 140 -11.68 6.94 -10.87
C GLU A 140 -11.55 5.68 -11.72
N THR A 141 -11.84 4.52 -11.13
CA THR A 141 -12.14 3.32 -11.89
C THR A 141 -13.65 3.32 -12.11
N SER A 142 -14.14 4.16 -13.01
CA SER A 142 -15.58 4.28 -13.26
C SER A 142 -16.14 2.90 -13.60
N TRP A 143 -17.09 2.45 -12.77
CA TRP A 143 -18.02 1.38 -13.11
C TRP A 143 -19.33 2.07 -13.46
N GLU A 144 -19.57 2.27 -14.75
CA GLU A 144 -20.94 2.18 -15.27
C GLU A 144 -21.29 0.71 -15.49
#